data_AF-W5TT48-F1
#
_entry.id   AF-W5TT48-F1
#
_cell.length_a   1.000
_cell.length_b   1.000
_cell.length_c   1.000
_cell.angle_alpha   90.00
_cell.angle_beta   90.00
_cell.angle_gamma   90.00
#
_symmetry.space_group_name_H-M   'P 1'
#
loop_
_entity.id
_entity.type
_entity.pdbx_description
1 polymer ?
#
loop_
_entity_poly.entity_id
_entity_poly.type
_entity_poly.pdbx_seq_one_letter_code
_entity_poly.pdbx_strand_id
1 'polypeptide(L)'
;MKAIEVDDGVAATIEALSNAWAVPTADVVGRLLTTFLATTAPSTTTGSQPSAATATGHDVYCLYAGTRVHGHFDTATETLTITDGTLAGQTFRSPSEAARAVVNALKPGVNANRNGWTFWRVTNGDLLDVLRTR
;
A
#
# COMPACT_ATOMS: atom_id res chain seq x y z
N MET A 1 6.87 -24.40 11.89
CA MET A 1 7.94 -23.58 11.31
C MET A 1 8.02 -23.89 9.82
N LYS A 2 7.98 -22.88 8.94
CA LYS A 2 8.17 -23.09 7.49
C LYS A 2 9.61 -22.73 7.16
N ALA A 3 10.33 -23.64 6.52
CA ALA A 3 11.66 -23.37 5.99
C ALA A 3 11.52 -22.64 4.65
N ILE A 4 12.32 -21.60 4.47
CA ILE A 4 12.46 -20.85 3.22
C ILE A 4 13.92 -20.96 2.80
N GLU A 5 14.17 -21.37 1.56
CA GLU A 5 15.52 -21.32 1.00
C GLU A 5 15.89 -19.88 0.70
N VAL A 6 17.10 -19.53 1.10
CA VAL A 6 17.67 -18.19 0.94
C VAL A 6 19.03 -18.36 0.29
N ASP A 7 19.35 -17.45 -0.62
CA ASP A 7 20.66 -17.42 -1.27
C ASP A 7 21.78 -17.19 -0.24
N ASP A 8 22.97 -17.73 -0.50
CA ASP A 8 24.13 -17.71 0.39
C ASP A 8 24.54 -16.27 0.76
N GLY A 9 24.44 -15.33 -0.19
CA GLY A 9 24.71 -13.91 0.08
C GLY A 9 23.68 -13.25 1.00
N VAL A 10 22.42 -13.69 0.93
CA VAL A 10 21.36 -13.22 1.82
C VAL A 10 21.49 -13.85 3.20
N ALA A 11 21.86 -15.13 3.29
CA ALA A 11 22.15 -15.81 4.55
C ALA A 11 23.27 -15.10 5.33
N ALA A 12 24.40 -14.79 4.65
CA ALA A 12 25.51 -14.04 5.24
C ALA A 12 25.08 -12.65 5.74
N THR A 13 24.18 -11.99 5.03
CA THR A 13 23.64 -10.68 5.43
C THR A 13 22.74 -10.79 6.67
N ILE A 14 21.90 -11.83 6.75
CA ILE A 14 21.04 -12.09 7.93
C ILE A 14 21.91 -12.42 9.15
N GLU A 15 22.99 -13.19 8.99
CA GLU A 15 23.94 -13.47 10.08
C GLU A 15 24.67 -12.21 10.55
N ALA A 16 25.12 -11.36 9.62
CA ALA A 16 25.74 -10.08 9.99
C ALA A 16 24.78 -9.17 10.78
N LEU A 17 23.51 -9.13 10.38
CA LEU A 17 22.45 -8.40 11.08
C LEU A 17 22.10 -9.02 12.44
N SER A 18 22.08 -10.35 12.52
CA SER A 18 21.89 -11.08 13.78
C SER A 18 22.95 -10.69 14.81
N ASN A 19 24.22 -10.64 14.38
CA ASN A 19 25.33 -10.23 15.23
C ASN A 19 25.27 -8.74 15.59
N ALA A 20 24.95 -7.88 14.62
CA ALA A 20 24.84 -6.43 14.84
C ALA A 20 23.70 -6.05 15.78
N TRP A 21 22.60 -6.80 15.77
CA TRP A 21 21.43 -6.53 16.60
C TRP A 21 21.36 -7.38 17.87
N ALA A 22 22.25 -8.39 18.02
CA ALA A 22 22.22 -9.38 19.08
C ALA A 22 20.86 -10.11 19.19
N VAL A 23 20.26 -10.44 18.05
CA VAL A 23 18.94 -11.07 17.94
C VAL A 23 19.08 -12.36 17.12
N PRO A 24 18.40 -13.48 17.46
CA PRO A 24 18.45 -14.69 16.66
C PRO A 24 18.02 -14.45 15.21
N THR A 25 18.63 -15.16 14.25
CA THR A 25 18.39 -15.02 12.81
C THR A 25 16.92 -15.13 12.39
N ALA A 26 16.11 -15.91 13.13
CA ALA A 26 14.66 -16.02 12.92
C ALA A 26 13.91 -14.70 13.20
N ASP A 27 14.37 -13.93 14.20
CA ASP A 27 13.78 -12.64 14.60
C ASP A 27 14.33 -11.46 13.79
N VAL A 28 15.52 -11.62 13.17
CA VAL A 28 16.10 -10.60 12.28
C VAL A 28 15.15 -10.28 11.13
N VAL A 29 14.60 -11.31 10.47
CA VAL A 29 13.65 -11.13 9.35
C VAL A 29 12.37 -10.46 9.83
N GLY A 30 11.84 -10.89 10.99
CA GLY A 30 10.66 -10.27 11.60
C GLY A 30 10.89 -8.79 11.90
N ARG A 31 12.03 -8.44 12.49
CA ARG A 31 12.41 -7.06 12.81
C ARG A 31 12.65 -6.21 11.56
N LEU A 32 13.24 -6.78 10.52
CA LEU A 32 13.39 -6.14 9.21
C LEU A 32 12.03 -5.82 8.61
N LEU A 33 11.11 -6.78 8.62
CA LEU A 33 9.75 -6.59 8.13
C LEU A 33 9.00 -5.55 8.95
N THR A 34 9.06 -5.61 10.29
CA THR A 34 8.43 -4.60 11.15
C THR A 34 9.00 -3.21 10.90
N THR A 35 10.32 -3.10 10.78
CA THR A 35 10.99 -1.81 10.55
C THR A 35 10.67 -1.28 9.16
N PHE A 36 10.71 -2.13 8.14
CA PHE A 36 10.36 -1.76 6.77
C PHE A 36 8.90 -1.31 6.69
N LEU A 37 7.98 -2.09 7.25
CA LEU A 37 6.56 -1.74 7.32
C LEU A 37 6.33 -0.41 8.07
N ALA A 38 7.03 -0.19 9.18
CA ALA A 38 6.97 1.06 9.93
C ALA A 38 7.59 2.24 9.17
N THR A 39 8.58 2.00 8.30
CA THR A 39 9.24 3.04 7.47
C THR A 39 8.44 3.34 6.20
N THR A 40 7.71 2.36 5.68
CA THR A 40 6.80 2.52 4.53
C THR A 40 5.42 3.03 4.92
N ALA A 41 5.06 2.93 6.21
CA ALA A 41 3.91 3.66 6.73
C ALA A 41 4.27 5.15 6.71
N PRO A 42 3.48 6.01 6.05
CA PRO A 42 3.71 7.45 6.14
C PRO A 42 3.60 7.83 7.62
N SER A 43 4.67 8.39 8.17
CA SER A 43 4.67 9.00 9.49
C SER A 43 3.49 9.96 9.57
N THR A 44 2.43 9.57 10.28
CA THR A 44 1.36 10.50 10.66
C THR A 44 1.94 11.45 11.70
N THR A 45 2.71 12.42 11.22
CA THR A 45 3.08 13.61 11.98
C THR A 45 1.79 14.38 12.24
N THR A 46 1.38 14.35 13.50
CA THR A 46 0.42 15.23 14.17
C THR A 46 -0.01 16.45 13.36
N GLY A 47 -1.20 16.39 12.78
CA GLY A 47 -1.83 17.50 12.07
C GLY A 47 -3.29 17.20 11.79
N SER A 48 -4.14 17.43 12.80
CA SER A 48 -5.61 17.48 12.71
C SER A 48 -6.31 16.19 12.31
N GLN A 49 -6.57 15.35 13.31
CA GLN A 49 -7.58 14.28 13.25
C GLN A 49 -8.95 14.85 13.67
N PRO A 50 -9.98 14.88 12.81
CA PRO A 50 -11.36 14.78 13.26
C PRO A 50 -11.71 13.29 13.46
N SER A 51 -11.89 12.95 14.74
CA SER A 51 -12.79 11.93 15.30
C SER A 51 -13.39 10.85 14.38
N ALA A 52 -12.92 9.62 14.61
CA ALA A 52 -13.69 8.37 14.70
C ALA A 52 -15.04 8.26 13.95
N ALA A 53 -15.01 7.50 12.85
CA ALA A 53 -16.11 6.61 12.47
C ALA A 53 -15.48 5.36 11.87
N THR A 54 -15.68 4.22 12.54
CA THR A 54 -15.55 2.84 12.04
C THR A 54 -14.69 2.68 10.78
N ALA A 55 -13.38 2.46 10.95
CA ALA A 55 -12.45 2.17 9.86
C ALA A 55 -12.83 0.85 9.16
N THR A 56 -13.83 0.91 8.29
CA THR A 56 -14.18 -0.10 7.29
C THR A 56 -13.43 0.25 6.00
N GLY A 57 -12.17 0.65 6.20
CA GLY A 57 -11.29 1.16 5.19
C GLY A 57 -10.30 0.08 4.80
N HIS A 58 -10.09 -0.10 3.51
CA HIS A 58 -9.11 -1.00 2.96
C HIS A 58 -7.99 -0.20 2.30
N ASP A 59 -6.76 -0.44 2.74
CA ASP A 59 -5.58 0.05 2.04
C ASP A 59 -5.50 -0.60 0.66
N VAL A 60 -5.37 0.26 -0.35
CA VAL A 60 -5.27 -0.13 -1.75
C VAL A 60 -4.03 0.48 -2.40
N TYR A 61 -3.57 -0.16 -3.46
CA TYR A 61 -2.52 0.34 -4.30
C TYR A 61 -2.81 0.02 -5.77
N CYS A 62 -2.26 0.83 -6.66
CA CYS A 62 -2.19 0.50 -8.08
C CYS A 62 -0.75 0.63 -8.56
N LEU A 63 -0.45 -0.07 -9.66
CA LEU A 63 0.82 0.02 -10.37
C LEU A 63 0.51 0.54 -11.77
N TYR A 64 0.85 1.79 -12.04
CA TYR A 64 0.57 2.42 -13.33
C TYR A 64 1.81 3.13 -13.86
N ALA A 65 2.18 2.86 -15.11
CA ALA A 65 3.37 3.43 -15.77
C ALA A 65 4.70 3.21 -15.01
N GLY A 66 4.81 2.14 -14.21
CA GLY A 66 5.98 1.87 -13.36
C GLY A 66 5.94 2.58 -12.00
N THR A 67 4.94 3.42 -11.76
CA THR A 67 4.73 4.12 -10.49
C THR A 67 3.71 3.34 -9.65
N ARG A 68 4.07 3.02 -8.42
CA ARG A 68 3.12 2.50 -7.44
C ARG A 68 2.44 3.68 -6.76
N VAL A 69 1.12 3.72 -6.77
CA VAL A 69 0.33 4.74 -6.09
C VAL A 69 -0.49 4.06 -5.02
N HIS A 70 -0.44 4.58 -3.80
CA HIS A 70 -1.22 4.09 -2.66
C HIS A 70 -2.46 4.94 -2.42
N GLY A 71 -3.48 4.30 -1.88
CA GLY A 71 -4.70 4.96 -1.45
C GLY A 71 -5.43 4.15 -0.38
N HIS A 72 -6.45 4.76 0.17
CA HIS A 72 -7.32 4.19 1.18
C HIS A 72 -8.74 4.22 0.65
N PHE A 73 -9.35 3.03 0.52
CA PHE A 73 -10.72 2.88 0.06
C PHE A 73 -11.64 2.68 1.26
N ASP A 74 -12.63 3.56 1.41
CA ASP A 74 -13.66 3.46 2.44
C ASP A 74 -14.87 2.71 1.88
N THR A 75 -15.21 1.54 2.45
CA THR A 75 -16.35 0.74 1.94
C THR A 75 -17.71 1.30 2.36
N ALA A 76 -17.76 2.15 3.40
CA ALA A 76 -19.01 2.72 3.88
C ALA A 76 -19.51 3.84 2.97
N THR A 77 -18.58 4.58 2.36
CA THR A 77 -18.85 5.73 1.49
C THR A 77 -18.46 5.51 0.03
N GLU A 78 -17.83 4.36 -0.27
CA GLU A 78 -17.21 4.02 -1.55
C GLU A 78 -16.20 5.08 -2.04
N THR A 79 -15.65 5.87 -1.11
CA THR A 79 -14.67 6.91 -1.42
C THR A 79 -13.27 6.33 -1.42
N LEU A 80 -12.41 6.90 -2.27
CA LEU A 80 -11.01 6.51 -2.35
C LEU A 80 -10.12 7.74 -2.18
N THR A 81 -9.32 7.73 -1.11
CA THR A 81 -8.34 8.76 -0.82
C THR A 81 -6.98 8.31 -1.28
N ILE A 82 -6.34 9.07 -2.17
CA ILE A 82 -4.96 8.80 -2.57
C ILE A 82 -4.03 9.27 -1.47
N THR A 83 -3.16 8.39 -0.99
CA THR A 83 -2.24 8.66 0.13
C THR A 83 -0.81 8.89 -0.33
N ASP A 84 -0.49 8.57 -1.59
CA ASP A 84 0.87 8.66 -2.14
C ASP A 84 0.90 9.26 -3.56
N GLY A 85 2.04 9.84 -3.94
CA GLY A 85 2.28 10.44 -5.25
C GLY A 85 1.73 11.85 -5.42
N THR A 86 1.65 12.33 -6.67
CA THR A 86 1.25 13.71 -7.03
C THR A 86 -0.17 14.09 -6.59
N LEU A 87 -1.02 13.09 -6.30
CA LEU A 87 -2.40 13.27 -5.86
C LEU A 87 -2.59 12.94 -4.37
N ALA A 88 -1.51 12.81 -3.60
CA ALA A 88 -1.57 12.54 -2.17
C ALA A 88 -2.45 13.58 -1.44
N GLY A 89 -3.33 13.08 -0.58
CA GLY A 89 -4.30 13.87 0.17
C GLY A 89 -5.61 14.17 -0.57
N GLN A 90 -5.76 13.76 -1.84
CA GLN A 90 -7.01 13.93 -2.58
C GLN A 90 -7.97 12.77 -2.34
N THR A 91 -9.19 13.10 -1.92
CA THR A 91 -10.29 12.14 -1.77
C THR A 91 -11.22 12.22 -2.96
N PHE A 92 -11.48 11.08 -3.58
CA PHE A 92 -12.38 10.93 -4.71
C PHE A 92 -13.65 10.21 -4.27
N ARG A 93 -14.79 10.57 -4.88
CA ARG A 93 -16.09 10.00 -4.53
C ARG A 93 -16.29 8.56 -5.02
N SER A 94 -15.40 8.09 -5.89
CA SER A 94 -15.43 6.73 -6.40
C SER A 94 -14.03 6.24 -6.76
N PRO A 95 -13.78 4.91 -6.70
CA PRO A 95 -12.50 4.33 -7.10
C PRO A 95 -12.20 4.57 -8.59
N SER A 96 -13.23 4.68 -9.41
CA SER A 96 -13.10 5.01 -10.84
C SER A 96 -12.65 6.45 -11.07
N GLU A 97 -13.15 7.43 -10.29
CA GLU A 97 -12.65 8.79 -10.34
C GLU A 97 -11.19 8.87 -9.91
N ALA A 98 -10.82 8.17 -8.83
CA ALA A 98 -9.43 8.10 -8.38
C ALA A 98 -8.52 7.50 -9.48
N ALA A 99 -8.95 6.41 -10.12
CA ALA A 99 -8.20 5.79 -11.22
C ALA A 99 -8.00 6.75 -12.40
N ARG A 100 -9.04 7.49 -12.78
CA ARG A 100 -8.97 8.51 -13.84
C ARG A 100 -7.99 9.62 -13.48
N ALA A 101 -8.00 10.07 -12.23
CA ALA A 101 -7.09 11.09 -11.74
C ALA A 101 -5.63 10.60 -11.81
N VAL A 102 -5.35 9.39 -11.35
CA VAL A 102 -4.01 8.77 -11.43
C VAL A 102 -3.54 8.67 -12.88
N VAL A 103 -4.39 8.21 -13.78
CA VAL A 103 -4.03 8.07 -15.21
C VAL A 103 -3.76 9.44 -15.83
N ASN A 104 -4.59 10.45 -15.55
CA ASN A 104 -4.37 11.82 -16.04
C ASN A 104 -3.08 12.43 -15.48
N ALA A 105 -2.75 12.17 -14.22
CA ALA A 105 -1.52 12.67 -13.59
C ALA A 105 -0.26 12.03 -14.17
N LEU A 106 -0.29 10.72 -14.44
CA LEU A 106 0.88 9.96 -14.91
C LEU A 106 1.05 9.96 -16.43
N LYS A 107 -0.04 9.99 -17.20
CA LYS A 107 -0.04 10.10 -18.66
C LYS A 107 -1.16 11.02 -19.14
N PRO A 108 -0.97 12.35 -19.10
CA PRO A 108 -1.91 13.28 -19.72
C PRO A 108 -1.92 13.06 -21.23
N GLY A 109 -3.00 12.51 -21.77
CA GLY A 109 -3.16 12.25 -23.22
C GLY A 109 -3.56 10.83 -23.60
N VAL A 110 -3.60 9.88 -22.64
CA VAL A 110 -4.24 8.57 -22.86
C VAL A 110 -5.68 8.58 -22.36
N ASN A 111 -6.52 7.73 -22.95
CA ASN A 111 -7.90 7.58 -22.51
C ASN A 111 -7.94 7.12 -21.04
N ALA A 112 -8.25 8.06 -20.14
CA ALA A 112 -8.24 7.85 -18.69
C ALA A 112 -9.39 6.97 -18.20
N ASN A 113 -10.32 6.57 -19.09
CA ASN A 113 -11.43 5.69 -18.74
C ASN A 113 -10.88 4.33 -18.27
N ARG A 114 -10.88 4.13 -16.96
CA ARG A 114 -10.44 2.91 -16.29
C ARG A 114 -11.50 2.50 -15.29
N ASN A 115 -11.73 1.19 -15.24
CA ASN A 115 -12.58 0.61 -14.22
C ASN A 115 -11.82 0.63 -12.89
N GLY A 116 -12.21 1.49 -11.96
CA GLY A 116 -11.55 1.63 -10.66
C GLY A 116 -11.44 0.31 -9.90
N TRP A 117 -12.44 -0.56 -10.02
CA TRP A 117 -12.52 -1.82 -9.29
C TRP A 117 -11.45 -2.84 -9.71
N THR A 118 -11.00 -2.80 -10.96
CA THR A 118 -9.91 -3.64 -11.47
C THR A 118 -8.57 -2.90 -11.56
N PHE A 119 -8.59 -1.59 -11.35
CA PHE A 119 -7.39 -0.74 -11.36
C PHE A 119 -6.68 -0.76 -10.00
N TRP A 120 -7.45 -0.74 -8.92
CA TRP A 120 -6.96 -0.76 -7.56
C TRP A 120 -6.85 -2.21 -7.04
N ARG A 121 -5.81 -2.46 -6.26
CA ARG A 121 -5.55 -3.73 -5.57
C ARG A 121 -5.53 -3.50 -4.07
N VAL A 122 -6.09 -4.39 -3.27
CA VAL A 122 -5.93 -4.35 -1.82
C VAL A 122 -4.52 -4.79 -1.41
N THR A 123 -4.08 -4.47 -0.20
CA THR A 123 -2.74 -4.84 0.33
C THR A 123 -2.38 -6.32 0.16
N ASN A 124 -3.37 -7.21 0.17
CA ASN A 124 -3.18 -8.66 -0.06
C ASN A 124 -2.88 -9.04 -1.52
N GLY A 125 -2.94 -8.09 -2.45
CA GLY A 125 -2.68 -8.27 -3.89
C GLY A 125 -3.92 -8.53 -4.73
N ASP A 126 -5.07 -8.82 -4.12
CA ASP A 126 -6.35 -9.00 -4.79
C ASP A 126 -6.88 -7.69 -5.40
N LEU A 127 -7.74 -7.80 -6.42
CA LEU A 127 -8.42 -6.65 -7.01
C LEU A 127 -9.45 -6.07 -6.04
N LEU A 128 -9.64 -4.75 -6.04
CA LEU A 128 -10.65 -4.09 -5.21
C LEU A 128 -12.07 -4.65 -5.44
N ASP A 129 -12.36 -5.16 -6.64
CA ASP A 129 -13.62 -5.84 -7.00
C ASP A 129 -14.03 -6.94 -6.00
N VAL A 130 -13.08 -7.62 -5.34
CA VAL A 130 -13.37 -8.66 -4.35
C VAL A 130 -14.19 -8.14 -3.15
N LEU A 131 -14.10 -6.84 -2.85
CA LEU A 131 -14.86 -6.21 -1.77
C LEU A 131 -16.32 -5.93 -2.14
N ARG A 132 -16.68 -6.02 -3.42
CA ARG A 132 -18.05 -5.79 -3.91
C ARG A 132 -18.96 -7.03 -3.80
N THR A 133 -18.37 -8.20 -3.53
CA THR A 133 -19.07 -9.50 -3.54
C THR A 133 -19.47 -9.98 -2.13
N ARG A 134 -19.47 -9.10 -1.12
CA ARG A 134 -19.90 -9.45 0.24
C ARG A 134 -21.13 -8.68 0.71
#